data_AF-A0A7X7R112-F1
#
_entry.id   AF-A0A7X7R112-F1
#
_cell.length_a   1.000
_cell.length_b   1.000
_cell.length_c   1.000
_cell.angle_alpha   90.00
_cell.angle_beta   90.00
_cell.angle_gamma   90.00
#
_symmetry.space_group_name_H-M   'P 1'
#
loop_
_entity.id
_entity.type
_entity.pdbx_description
1 polymer ?
#
loop_
_entity_poly.entity_id
_entity_poly.type
_entity_poly.pdbx_seq_one_letter_code
_entity_poly.pdbx_strand_id
1 'polypeptide(L)'
;MESSRRDFLKTLVAGTAVGLIASPGELLASEPKTKLTILHTNDTHSRIEPKAKNDSREPGYGGYARRAGLINKIREDEQGVLLFDAGDYFQGTPYFNVYGGEAEIKLMSQMGYDAVTMGNHEFDNGLEGFNNVYPHANFPIVSSNYDFSETILDGKIKKYHVIKHKGIRVGVYGLGVMLDGLVSPVCSGKTKYLEPLKTALEMEQFLKEKKKCSLIVCLSHLGFDSEEINDQIIGRETFFTDIIIGGHTHTLLDPPVKVKNKSFEDVTICQTGYGGVRLGRIDLWMGKRSGKKFVEGYTTNFLNKQ
;
A
#
# COMPACT_ATOMS: atom_id res chain seq x y z
N MET A 1 -43.58 -47.09 61.81
CA MET A 1 -44.14 -46.60 60.55
C MET A 1 -42.97 -46.11 59.72
N GLU A 2 -42.66 -46.86 58.68
CA GLU A 2 -41.45 -46.72 57.86
C GLU A 2 -41.48 -45.43 57.03
N SER A 3 -40.33 -44.76 56.96
CA SER A 3 -40.01 -43.82 55.90
C SER A 3 -38.57 -44.12 55.49
N SER A 4 -38.43 -44.86 54.39
CA SER A 4 -37.15 -45.34 53.90
C SER A 4 -36.36 -44.20 53.22
N ARG A 5 -35.03 -44.25 53.31
CA ARG A 5 -34.06 -43.36 52.66
C ARG A 5 -34.18 -43.25 51.11
N ARG A 6 -35.18 -43.91 50.49
CA ARG A 6 -35.48 -43.82 49.05
C ARG A 6 -36.39 -42.65 48.66
N ASP A 7 -37.09 -42.01 49.60
CA ASP A 7 -38.00 -40.90 49.28
C ASP A 7 -37.34 -39.51 49.32
N PHE A 8 -36.13 -39.40 49.90
CA PHE A 8 -35.36 -38.15 49.88
C PHE A 8 -34.63 -37.90 48.54
N LEU A 9 -34.50 -38.94 47.70
CA LEU A 9 -33.86 -38.86 46.38
C LEU A 9 -34.86 -38.61 45.23
N LYS A 10 -36.17 -38.48 45.52
CA LYS A 10 -37.19 -38.15 44.51
C LYS A 10 -37.66 -36.70 44.51
N THR A 11 -37.10 -35.86 45.39
CA THR A 11 -37.39 -34.42 45.45
C THR A 11 -36.13 -33.61 45.16
N LEU A 12 -35.44 -33.92 44.06
CA LEU A 12 -34.27 -33.16 43.62
C LEU A 12 -34.15 -33.12 42.09
N VAL A 13 -35.23 -32.77 41.37
CA VAL A 13 -35.15 -32.43 39.93
C VAL A 13 -36.01 -31.21 39.53
N ALA A 14 -36.91 -30.71 40.39
CA ALA A 14 -37.76 -29.56 40.08
C ALA A 14 -37.14 -28.21 40.52
N GLY A 15 -35.85 -28.01 40.22
CA GLY A 15 -35.13 -26.77 40.53
C GLY A 15 -34.29 -26.34 39.34
N THR A 16 -34.94 -25.81 38.31
CA THR A 16 -34.41 -24.93 37.25
C THR A 16 -32.89 -24.87 37.15
N ALA A 17 -32.28 -25.93 36.62
CA ALA A 17 -31.17 -25.75 35.72
C ALA A 17 -31.78 -25.20 34.42
N VAL A 18 -32.04 -23.89 34.39
CA VAL A 18 -32.00 -23.16 33.13
C VAL A 18 -30.53 -23.17 32.76
N GLY A 19 -30.08 -24.31 32.23
CA GLY A 19 -28.96 -24.33 31.33
C GLY A 19 -29.33 -23.34 30.26
N LEU A 20 -28.66 -22.20 30.23
CA LEU A 20 -28.45 -21.46 29.00
C LEU A 20 -27.75 -22.45 28.08
N ILE A 21 -28.53 -23.29 27.41
CA ILE A 21 -28.15 -23.90 26.15
C ILE A 21 -28.13 -22.71 25.20
N ALA A 22 -27.07 -21.91 25.30
CA ALA A 22 -26.70 -21.02 24.23
C ALA A 22 -26.58 -21.95 23.02
N SER A 23 -27.46 -21.72 22.04
CA SER A 23 -27.41 -22.39 20.75
C SER A 23 -25.96 -22.40 20.30
N PRO A 24 -25.40 -23.52 19.80
CA PRO A 24 -23.99 -23.58 19.35
C PRO A 24 -23.62 -22.49 18.33
N GLY A 25 -24.60 -21.81 17.73
CA GLY A 25 -24.43 -20.67 16.83
C GLY A 25 -24.15 -19.31 17.49
N GLU A 26 -24.39 -19.11 18.79
CA GLU A 26 -24.18 -17.80 19.46
C GLU A 26 -22.81 -17.68 20.16
N LEU A 27 -22.05 -18.78 20.23
CA LEU A 27 -20.66 -18.81 20.69
C LEU A 27 -19.65 -18.65 19.54
N LEU A 28 -20.08 -18.07 18.41
CA LEU A 28 -19.17 -17.41 17.48
C LEU A 28 -18.75 -16.09 18.11
N ALA A 29 -17.87 -16.15 19.10
CA ALA A 29 -17.11 -14.99 19.54
C ALA A 29 -16.56 -14.30 18.28
N SER A 30 -16.96 -13.03 18.06
CA SER A 30 -16.50 -12.25 16.91
C SER A 30 -14.98 -12.41 16.83
N GLU A 31 -14.48 -12.97 15.72
CA GLU A 31 -13.06 -13.28 15.60
C GLU A 31 -12.25 -12.02 15.96
N PRO A 32 -11.20 -12.10 16.80
CA PRO A 32 -10.38 -10.94 17.10
C PRO A 32 -9.82 -10.39 15.78
N LYS A 33 -10.29 -9.20 15.39
CA LYS A 33 -9.87 -8.49 14.19
C LYS A 33 -8.72 -7.55 14.54
N THR A 34 -7.71 -7.51 13.68
CA THR A 34 -6.64 -6.51 13.77
C THR A 34 -6.90 -5.44 12.73
N LYS A 35 -7.02 -4.18 13.16
CA LYS A 35 -7.08 -3.02 12.26
C LYS A 35 -5.70 -2.75 11.67
N LEU A 36 -5.65 -2.44 10.39
CA LEU A 36 -4.47 -1.94 9.67
C LEU A 36 -4.90 -0.71 8.87
N THR A 37 -4.17 0.39 9.03
CA THR A 37 -4.37 1.61 8.24
C THR A 37 -3.26 1.69 7.21
N ILE A 38 -3.60 1.82 5.93
CA ILE A 38 -2.63 2.07 4.87
C ILE A 38 -2.81 3.49 4.38
N LEU A 39 -1.77 4.29 4.52
CA LEU A 39 -1.64 5.60 3.93
C LEU A 39 -0.83 5.50 2.64
N HIS A 40 -1.21 6.29 1.65
CA HIS A 40 -0.47 6.27 0.40
C HIS A 40 -0.45 7.61 -0.34
N THR A 41 0.60 7.77 -1.13
CA THR A 41 0.80 8.86 -2.09
C THR A 41 1.29 8.30 -3.43
N ASN A 42 1.23 9.13 -4.47
CA ASN A 42 1.79 8.89 -5.79
C ASN A 42 2.04 10.25 -6.45
N ASP A 43 2.94 10.30 -7.43
CA ASP A 43 3.13 11.45 -8.31
C ASP A 43 3.27 12.77 -7.54
N THR A 44 4.12 12.76 -6.51
CA THR A 44 4.30 13.96 -5.66
C THR A 44 5.19 15.00 -6.33
N HIS A 45 5.97 14.58 -7.33
CA HIS A 45 6.67 15.43 -8.28
C HIS A 45 7.46 16.56 -7.64
N SER A 46 8.30 16.23 -6.65
CA SER A 46 9.14 17.20 -5.95
C SER A 46 8.35 18.36 -5.32
N ARG A 47 7.05 18.18 -5.01
CA ARG A 47 6.21 19.23 -4.40
C ARG A 47 6.51 19.37 -2.91
N ILE A 48 7.72 19.83 -2.59
CA ILE A 48 8.21 20.05 -1.21
C ILE A 48 7.39 21.13 -0.52
N GLU A 49 7.18 22.26 -1.19
CA GLU A 49 6.32 23.35 -0.71
C GLU A 49 4.89 23.23 -1.27
N PRO A 50 3.90 23.83 -0.59
CA PRO A 50 2.56 23.98 -1.15
C PRO A 50 2.58 24.64 -2.53
N LYS A 51 1.60 24.30 -3.37
CA LYS A 51 1.36 24.99 -4.63
C LYS A 51 1.12 26.48 -4.37
N ALA A 52 1.48 27.32 -5.33
CA ALA A 52 1.33 28.76 -5.21
C ALA A 52 -0.15 29.14 -4.96
N LYS A 53 -0.39 30.27 -4.29
CA LYS A 53 -1.77 30.74 -3.99
C LYS A 53 -2.58 31.09 -5.24
N ASN A 54 -1.92 31.28 -6.37
CA ASN A 54 -2.52 31.55 -7.68
C ASN A 54 -2.47 30.33 -8.61
N ASP A 55 -2.17 29.13 -8.10
CA ASP A 55 -2.27 27.89 -8.88
C ASP A 55 -3.70 27.68 -9.38
N SER A 56 -3.86 27.26 -10.63
CA SER A 56 -5.17 27.19 -11.28
C SER A 56 -6.03 26.01 -10.84
N ARG A 57 -5.45 24.98 -10.24
CA ARG A 57 -6.17 23.75 -9.84
C ARG A 57 -6.36 23.67 -8.34
N GLU A 58 -5.29 23.79 -7.57
CA GLU A 58 -5.29 23.53 -6.12
C GLU A 58 -4.43 24.57 -5.37
N PRO A 59 -4.83 25.86 -5.39
CA PRO A 59 -4.04 26.96 -4.85
C PRO A 59 -3.76 26.79 -3.36
N GLY A 60 -2.48 26.76 -3.01
CA GLY A 60 -2.06 26.66 -1.62
C GLY A 60 -2.20 25.27 -1.01
N TYR A 61 -2.43 24.20 -1.78
CA TYR A 61 -2.49 22.80 -1.30
C TYR A 61 -1.14 22.08 -1.43
N GLY A 62 -1.01 20.93 -0.76
CA GLY A 62 0.17 20.06 -0.83
C GLY A 62 1.31 20.52 0.08
N GLY A 63 2.52 20.07 -0.26
CA GLY A 63 3.72 20.31 0.53
C GLY A 63 4.00 19.19 1.54
N TYR A 64 5.28 18.87 1.71
CA TYR A 64 5.75 17.77 2.54
C TYR A 64 5.47 18.03 4.03
N ALA A 65 5.62 19.26 4.52
CA ALA A 65 5.35 19.59 5.92
C ALA A 65 3.90 19.28 6.33
N ARG A 66 2.92 19.57 5.47
CA ARG A 66 1.50 19.27 5.76
C ARG A 66 1.20 17.79 5.68
N ARG A 67 1.81 17.10 4.71
CA ARG A 67 1.73 15.65 4.60
C ARG A 67 2.25 14.98 5.88
N ALA A 68 3.43 15.38 6.34
CA ALA A 68 4.01 14.90 7.60
C ALA A 68 3.09 15.16 8.80
N GLY A 69 2.54 16.37 8.91
CA GLY A 69 1.59 16.71 9.99
C GLY A 69 0.36 15.80 9.99
N LEU A 70 -0.25 15.56 8.83
CA LEU A 70 -1.41 14.68 8.72
C LEU A 70 -1.06 13.21 9.00
N ILE A 71 0.07 12.72 8.47
CA ILE A 71 0.55 11.35 8.74
C ILE A 71 0.79 11.15 10.24
N ASN A 72 1.43 12.11 10.91
CA ASN A 72 1.72 12.04 12.34
C ASN A 72 0.43 12.02 13.15
N LYS A 73 -0.54 12.89 12.83
CA LYS A 73 -1.85 12.88 13.48
C LYS A 73 -2.55 11.51 13.34
N ILE A 74 -2.55 10.94 12.13
CA ILE A 74 -3.16 9.62 11.91
C ILE A 74 -2.42 8.53 12.71
N ARG A 75 -1.10 8.61 12.83
CA ARG A 75 -0.30 7.68 13.64
C ARG A 75 -0.53 7.82 15.15
N GLU A 76 -0.95 8.99 15.62
CA GLU A 76 -1.38 9.20 17.01
C GLU A 76 -2.76 8.55 17.27
N ASP A 77 -3.67 8.66 16.30
CA ASP A 77 -5.04 8.16 16.40
C ASP A 77 -5.17 6.65 16.13
N GLU A 78 -4.32 6.09 15.26
CA GLU A 78 -4.45 4.74 14.74
C GLU A 78 -3.30 3.83 15.14
N GLN A 79 -3.65 2.62 15.60
CA GLN A 79 -2.64 1.61 15.86
C GLN A 79 -2.37 0.78 14.60
N GLY A 80 -1.17 0.90 14.05
CA GLY A 80 -0.74 0.10 12.89
C GLY A 80 -1.01 0.80 11.58
N VAL A 81 -0.18 1.80 11.33
CA VAL A 81 -0.20 2.60 10.11
C VAL A 81 0.99 2.17 9.26
N LEU A 82 0.72 1.82 8.00
CA LEU A 82 1.73 1.66 6.96
C LEU A 82 1.63 2.82 5.99
N LEU A 83 2.76 3.30 5.49
CA LEU A 83 2.84 4.41 4.54
C LEU A 83 3.58 3.98 3.27
N PHE A 84 2.93 4.13 2.13
CA PHE A 84 3.49 3.73 0.82
C PHE A 84 3.50 4.86 -0.20
N ASP A 85 4.42 4.79 -1.17
CA ASP A 85 4.43 5.68 -2.33
C ASP A 85 4.51 4.90 -3.66
N ALA A 86 3.71 5.31 -4.64
CA ALA A 86 3.65 4.66 -5.95
C ALA A 86 4.59 5.26 -7.02
N GLY A 87 5.61 6.05 -6.65
CA GLY A 87 6.61 6.58 -7.58
C GLY A 87 6.30 7.98 -8.10
N ASP A 88 7.24 8.51 -8.90
CA ASP A 88 7.28 9.92 -9.34
C ASP A 88 7.21 10.90 -8.16
N TYR A 89 8.05 10.64 -7.15
CA TYR A 89 8.30 11.61 -6.09
C TYR A 89 9.43 12.57 -6.45
N PHE A 90 10.29 12.21 -7.41
CA PHE A 90 11.21 13.12 -8.08
C PHE A 90 10.54 13.95 -9.17
N GLN A 91 11.29 14.94 -9.67
CA GLN A 91 11.00 15.86 -10.78
C GLN A 91 9.63 16.56 -10.78
N GLY A 92 9.60 17.84 -11.16
CA GLY A 92 8.33 18.58 -11.37
C GLY A 92 8.25 19.91 -10.64
N THR A 93 9.22 20.18 -9.75
CA THR A 93 9.51 21.52 -9.26
C THR A 93 11.02 21.82 -9.32
N PRO A 94 11.43 23.10 -9.20
CA PRO A 94 12.85 23.46 -9.16
C PRO A 94 13.66 22.82 -8.03
N TYR A 95 13.02 22.27 -6.98
CA TYR A 95 13.74 21.58 -5.91
C TYR A 95 14.55 20.40 -6.46
N PHE A 96 13.98 19.59 -7.33
CA PHE A 96 14.69 18.47 -7.95
C PHE A 96 15.91 18.95 -8.77
N ASN A 97 15.79 20.06 -9.50
CA ASN A 97 16.90 20.59 -10.31
C ASN A 97 18.08 21.06 -9.45
N VAL A 98 17.83 21.48 -8.20
CA VAL A 98 18.85 21.99 -7.28
C VAL A 98 19.42 20.87 -6.40
N TYR A 99 18.57 19.96 -5.91
CA TYR A 99 18.94 18.96 -4.91
C TYR A 99 19.04 17.53 -5.46
N GLY A 100 18.70 17.32 -6.73
CA GLY A 100 18.88 16.04 -7.42
C GLY A 100 18.10 14.84 -6.88
N GLY A 101 17.10 15.05 -6.02
CA GLY A 101 16.33 14.00 -5.33
C GLY A 101 16.67 13.84 -3.85
N GLU A 102 17.75 14.47 -3.36
CA GLU A 102 18.20 14.32 -1.97
C GLU A 102 17.16 14.81 -0.97
N ALA A 103 16.53 15.96 -1.27
CA ALA A 103 15.54 16.57 -0.39
C ALA A 103 14.31 15.67 -0.23
N GLU A 104 13.82 15.12 -1.34
CA GLU A 104 12.68 14.20 -1.40
C GLU A 104 12.95 12.94 -0.56
N ILE A 105 14.06 12.24 -0.82
CA ILE A 105 14.41 11.00 -0.10
C ILE A 105 14.58 11.26 1.39
N LYS A 106 15.23 12.36 1.79
CA LYS A 106 15.40 12.72 3.21
C LYS A 106 14.08 13.00 3.89
N LEU A 107 13.19 13.76 3.26
CA LEU A 107 11.90 14.11 3.85
C LEU A 107 10.97 12.89 3.90
N MET A 108 10.93 12.05 2.86
CA MET A 108 10.19 10.77 2.91
C MET A 108 10.75 9.87 4.01
N SER A 109 12.07 9.86 4.21
CA SER A 109 12.68 9.08 5.28
C SER A 109 12.27 9.58 6.66
N GLN A 110 12.22 10.89 6.85
CA GLN A 110 11.71 11.50 8.10
C GLN A 110 10.22 11.22 8.32
N MET A 111 9.42 11.13 7.24
CA MET A 111 8.02 10.71 7.33
C MET A 111 7.86 9.20 7.57
N GLY A 112 8.93 8.41 7.52
CA GLY A 112 8.89 6.97 7.79
C GLY A 112 7.98 6.22 6.82
N TYR A 113 8.22 6.34 5.52
CA TYR A 113 7.61 5.44 4.53
C TYR A 113 8.03 3.99 4.81
N ASP A 114 7.12 3.04 4.64
CA ASP A 114 7.37 1.61 4.87
C ASP A 114 7.86 0.89 3.61
N ALA A 115 7.46 1.39 2.43
CA ALA A 115 7.99 0.99 1.13
C ALA A 115 7.59 2.02 0.07
N VAL A 116 8.41 2.17 -0.97
CA VAL A 116 8.07 2.98 -2.15
C VAL A 116 8.45 2.22 -3.42
N THR A 117 7.81 2.51 -4.54
CA THR A 117 8.27 2.04 -5.87
C THR A 117 8.99 3.15 -6.64
N MET A 118 9.34 2.89 -7.89
CA MET A 118 9.92 3.87 -8.81
C MET A 118 8.94 4.07 -9.97
N GLY A 119 8.68 5.34 -10.31
CA GLY A 119 8.13 5.78 -11.57
C GLY A 119 9.22 6.12 -12.58
N ASN A 120 8.83 6.71 -13.69
CA ASN A 120 9.77 7.06 -14.76
C ASN A 120 10.69 8.23 -14.36
N HIS A 121 10.20 9.18 -13.54
CA HIS A 121 10.99 10.36 -13.15
C HIS A 121 12.10 10.05 -12.14
N GLU A 122 12.09 8.89 -11.50
CA GLU A 122 13.22 8.43 -10.69
C GLU A 122 14.50 8.18 -11.51
N PHE A 123 14.37 8.09 -12.84
CA PHE A 123 15.50 7.94 -13.76
C PHE A 123 16.00 9.26 -14.36
N ASP A 124 15.39 10.42 -14.10
CA ASP A 124 15.67 11.66 -14.83
C ASP A 124 17.14 12.14 -14.71
N ASN A 125 17.76 11.94 -13.54
CA ASN A 125 19.19 12.23 -13.33
C ASN A 125 20.09 11.02 -13.62
N GLY A 126 19.56 10.02 -14.31
CA GLY A 126 20.18 8.74 -14.56
C GLY A 126 20.38 7.89 -13.31
N LEU A 127 20.83 6.66 -13.52
CA LEU A 127 21.11 5.74 -12.41
C LEU A 127 22.12 6.31 -11.41
N GLU A 128 23.10 7.11 -11.85
CA GLU A 128 24.10 7.74 -10.97
C GLU A 128 23.47 8.78 -10.05
N GLY A 129 22.58 9.62 -10.58
CA GLY A 129 21.85 10.59 -9.77
C GLY A 129 21.02 9.90 -8.68
N PHE A 130 20.28 8.86 -9.06
CA PHE A 130 19.52 8.06 -8.09
C PHE A 130 20.44 7.37 -7.07
N ASN A 131 21.53 6.78 -7.54
CA ASN A 131 22.51 6.10 -6.70
C ASN A 131 23.13 7.02 -5.63
N ASN A 132 23.35 8.29 -5.96
CA ASN A 132 23.91 9.28 -5.04
C ASN A 132 22.96 9.64 -3.89
N VAL A 133 21.65 9.64 -4.15
CA VAL A 133 20.64 10.00 -3.15
C VAL A 133 20.09 8.78 -2.39
N TYR A 134 20.22 7.57 -2.96
CA TYR A 134 19.79 6.31 -2.35
C TYR A 134 20.26 6.10 -0.89
N PRO A 135 21.50 6.45 -0.48
CA PRO A 135 21.95 6.30 0.91
C PRO A 135 21.12 7.07 1.94
N HIS A 136 20.33 8.05 1.52
CA HIS A 136 19.44 8.80 2.39
C HIS A 136 18.10 8.10 2.66
N ALA A 137 17.77 7.04 1.91
CA ALA A 137 16.53 6.30 2.06
C ALA A 137 16.61 5.36 3.28
N ASN A 138 15.78 5.60 4.31
CA ASN A 138 15.63 4.69 5.45
C ASN A 138 14.52 3.65 5.25
N PHE A 139 13.98 3.58 4.04
CA PHE A 139 12.88 2.70 3.64
C PHE A 139 13.30 1.86 2.43
N PRO A 140 12.70 0.67 2.24
CA PRO A 140 12.96 -0.14 1.06
C PRO A 140 12.29 0.48 -0.17
N ILE A 141 13.07 0.57 -1.25
CA ILE A 141 12.57 0.87 -2.59
C ILE A 141 12.35 -0.47 -3.29
N VAL A 142 11.13 -0.70 -3.79
CA VAL A 142 10.74 -1.94 -4.44
C VAL A 142 10.46 -1.75 -5.92
N SER A 143 11.03 -2.60 -6.76
CA SER A 143 10.66 -2.74 -8.17
C SER A 143 10.91 -4.18 -8.59
N SER A 144 9.88 -4.83 -9.10
CA SER A 144 9.90 -6.24 -9.45
C SER A 144 10.19 -6.45 -10.94
N ASN A 145 9.75 -5.52 -11.79
CA ASN A 145 9.81 -5.63 -13.25
C ASN A 145 10.92 -4.80 -13.89
N TYR A 146 11.71 -4.06 -13.10
CA TYR A 146 13.02 -3.57 -13.53
C TYR A 146 14.12 -4.47 -12.98
N ASP A 147 14.91 -5.04 -13.89
CA ASP A 147 16.09 -5.82 -13.56
C ASP A 147 17.34 -4.93 -13.63
N PHE A 148 17.90 -4.67 -12.45
CA PHE A 148 19.09 -3.84 -12.23
C PHE A 148 20.39 -4.63 -12.15
N SER A 149 20.38 -5.95 -12.37
CA SER A 149 21.55 -6.84 -12.16
C SER A 149 22.80 -6.47 -12.97
N GLU A 150 22.64 -5.78 -14.10
CA GLU A 150 23.74 -5.27 -14.93
C GLU A 150 23.98 -3.77 -14.75
N THR A 151 23.57 -3.19 -13.62
CA THR A 151 23.64 -1.76 -13.33
C THR A 151 24.26 -1.46 -11.97
N ILE A 152 24.56 -0.20 -11.70
CA ILE A 152 25.06 0.28 -10.39
C ILE A 152 24.02 0.19 -9.25
N LEU A 153 22.76 -0.10 -9.59
CA LEU A 153 21.68 -0.29 -8.62
C LEU A 153 21.47 -1.78 -8.25
N ASP A 154 22.32 -2.69 -8.73
CA ASP A 154 22.25 -4.11 -8.38
C ASP A 154 22.28 -4.29 -6.85
N GLY A 155 21.37 -5.13 -6.35
CA GLY A 155 21.16 -5.39 -4.93
C GLY A 155 20.58 -4.24 -4.09
N LYS A 156 20.41 -3.02 -4.64
CA LYS A 156 19.86 -1.85 -3.91
C LYS A 156 18.35 -1.83 -3.96
N ILE A 157 17.78 -2.00 -5.15
CA ILE A 157 16.33 -2.05 -5.35
C ILE A 157 15.85 -3.47 -5.11
N LYS A 158 14.87 -3.63 -4.21
CA LYS A 158 14.36 -4.95 -3.84
C LYS A 158 13.22 -5.35 -4.77
N LYS A 159 13.14 -6.62 -5.15
CA LYS A 159 11.96 -7.11 -5.89
C LYS A 159 10.68 -7.05 -5.07
N TYR A 160 10.78 -7.16 -3.74
CA TYR A 160 9.64 -7.11 -2.82
C TYR A 160 10.11 -6.75 -1.41
N HIS A 161 9.16 -6.44 -0.55
CA HIS A 161 9.35 -6.28 0.89
C HIS A 161 8.25 -7.02 1.67
N VAL A 162 8.56 -7.47 2.89
CA VAL A 162 7.57 -8.12 3.78
C VAL A 162 7.58 -7.42 5.12
N ILE A 163 6.46 -6.79 5.45
CA ILE A 163 6.26 -6.06 6.70
C ILE A 163 5.46 -6.95 7.65
N LYS A 164 5.91 -7.05 8.90
CA LYS A 164 5.22 -7.81 9.96
C LYS A 164 4.57 -6.81 10.92
N HIS A 165 3.24 -6.80 10.99
CA HIS A 165 2.51 -5.92 11.88
C HIS A 165 1.47 -6.71 12.69
N LYS A 166 1.62 -6.78 14.03
CA LYS A 166 0.67 -7.47 14.94
C LYS A 166 0.23 -8.87 14.45
N GLY A 167 1.16 -9.64 13.91
CA GLY A 167 0.93 -10.99 13.37
C GLY A 167 0.41 -11.03 11.92
N ILE A 168 0.06 -9.89 11.32
CA ILE A 168 -0.22 -9.73 9.89
C ILE A 168 1.11 -9.67 9.15
N ARG A 169 1.19 -10.33 8.00
CA ARG A 169 2.32 -10.18 7.09
C ARG A 169 1.87 -9.58 5.77
N VAL A 170 2.32 -8.36 5.53
CA VAL A 170 2.02 -7.59 4.33
C VAL A 170 3.18 -7.78 3.35
N GLY A 171 2.91 -8.41 2.22
CA GLY A 171 3.84 -8.48 1.10
C GLY A 171 3.64 -7.26 0.21
N VAL A 172 4.73 -6.60 -0.15
CA VAL A 172 4.73 -5.43 -1.02
C VAL A 172 5.65 -5.70 -2.20
N TYR A 173 5.17 -5.47 -3.42
CA TYR A 173 5.98 -5.57 -4.64
C TYR A 173 5.71 -4.35 -5.53
N GLY A 174 6.61 -4.07 -6.47
CA GLY A 174 6.58 -2.84 -7.26
C GLY A 174 6.50 -3.12 -8.76
N LEU A 175 5.69 -2.37 -9.50
CA LEU A 175 5.67 -2.40 -10.97
C LEU A 175 5.90 -0.97 -11.50
N GLY A 176 6.67 -0.83 -12.57
CA GLY A 176 6.86 0.44 -13.28
C GLY A 176 6.55 0.32 -14.77
N VAL A 177 6.32 1.46 -15.43
CA VAL A 177 6.09 1.59 -16.88
C VAL A 177 7.25 1.13 -17.75
N MET A 178 6.97 0.90 -19.04
CA MET A 178 8.03 0.81 -20.05
C MET A 178 8.80 2.14 -20.10
N LEU A 179 10.14 2.07 -20.01
CA LEU A 179 10.97 3.28 -20.00
C LEU A 179 11.24 3.82 -21.41
N ASP A 180 11.18 2.97 -22.43
CA ASP A 180 11.36 3.40 -23.82
C ASP A 180 10.28 4.41 -24.21
N GLY A 181 10.69 5.52 -24.82
CA GLY A 181 9.81 6.66 -25.12
C GLY A 181 9.53 7.62 -23.95
N LEU A 182 9.77 7.22 -22.70
CA LEU A 182 9.60 8.08 -21.51
C LEU A 182 10.92 8.59 -20.93
N VAL A 183 11.96 7.75 -20.98
CA VAL A 183 13.27 7.99 -20.37
C VAL A 183 14.36 7.77 -21.42
N SER A 184 15.36 8.65 -21.46
CA SER A 184 16.52 8.47 -22.34
C SER A 184 17.25 7.16 -22.01
N PRO A 185 17.63 6.32 -23.00
CA PRO A 185 18.37 5.08 -22.75
C PRO A 185 19.68 5.27 -21.96
N VAL A 186 20.29 6.45 -22.06
CA VAL A 186 21.48 6.82 -21.27
C VAL A 186 21.15 6.88 -19.77
N CYS A 187 19.97 7.38 -19.42
CA CYS A 187 19.51 7.54 -18.05
C CYS A 187 19.09 6.19 -17.42
N SER A 188 18.43 5.32 -18.19
CA SER A 188 18.03 3.98 -17.72
C SER A 188 19.19 2.97 -17.72
N GLY A 189 20.29 3.25 -18.43
CA GLY A 189 21.45 2.36 -18.52
C GLY A 189 21.06 0.97 -19.01
N LYS A 190 21.67 -0.07 -18.41
CA LYS A 190 21.37 -1.48 -18.73
C LYS A 190 20.17 -2.06 -17.97
N THR A 191 19.30 -1.21 -17.40
CA THR A 191 18.09 -1.68 -16.72
C THR A 191 17.21 -2.42 -17.72
N LYS A 192 16.89 -3.69 -17.44
CA LYS A 192 16.00 -4.48 -18.31
C LYS A 192 14.57 -4.38 -17.83
N TYR A 193 13.65 -4.15 -18.75
CA TYR A 193 12.21 -4.18 -18.50
C TYR A 193 11.68 -5.60 -18.64
N LEU A 194 11.03 -6.11 -17.60
CA LEU A 194 10.34 -7.39 -17.59
C LEU A 194 8.84 -7.17 -17.80
N GLU A 195 8.18 -8.13 -18.43
CA GLU A 195 6.74 -8.07 -18.68
C GLU A 195 5.97 -7.96 -17.34
N PRO A 196 5.19 -6.87 -17.11
CA PRO A 196 4.62 -6.59 -15.79
C PRO A 196 3.62 -7.61 -15.30
N LEU A 197 2.75 -8.16 -16.16
CA LEU A 197 1.71 -9.09 -15.73
C LEU A 197 2.33 -10.41 -15.25
N LYS A 198 3.24 -11.00 -16.04
CA LYS A 198 4.00 -12.18 -15.67
C LYS A 198 4.75 -11.94 -14.36
N THR A 199 5.39 -10.78 -14.21
CA THR A 199 6.10 -10.41 -12.99
C THR A 199 5.16 -10.33 -11.78
N ALA A 200 3.98 -9.72 -11.94
CA ALA A 200 2.97 -9.62 -10.89
C ALA A 200 2.49 -11.00 -10.43
N LEU A 201 2.17 -11.89 -11.37
CA LEU A 201 1.74 -13.27 -11.10
C LEU A 201 2.81 -14.07 -10.34
N GLU A 202 4.08 -13.96 -10.75
CA GLU A 202 5.19 -14.60 -10.06
C GLU A 202 5.38 -14.04 -8.63
N MET A 203 5.30 -12.72 -8.46
CA MET A 203 5.50 -12.07 -7.16
C MET A 203 4.37 -12.35 -6.18
N GLU A 204 3.11 -12.25 -6.60
CA GLU A 204 1.99 -12.52 -5.71
C GLU A 204 1.97 -13.99 -5.27
N GLN A 205 2.31 -14.92 -6.16
CA GLN A 205 2.42 -16.35 -5.86
C GLN A 205 3.52 -16.57 -4.82
N PHE A 206 4.70 -15.99 -5.04
CA PHE A 206 5.82 -16.11 -4.13
C PHE A 206 5.52 -15.51 -2.75
N LEU A 207 4.92 -14.31 -2.71
CA LEU A 207 4.53 -13.65 -1.46
C LEU A 207 3.46 -14.48 -0.73
N LYS A 208 2.45 -14.98 -1.44
CA LYS A 208 1.38 -15.80 -0.87
C LYS A 208 1.89 -17.12 -0.33
N GLU A 209 2.65 -17.87 -1.12
CA GLU A 209 2.96 -19.27 -0.81
C GLU A 209 4.27 -19.48 -0.06
N LYS A 210 5.32 -18.74 -0.44
CA LYS A 210 6.66 -18.91 0.14
C LYS A 210 6.85 -17.99 1.32
N LYS A 211 6.44 -16.73 1.20
CA LYS A 211 6.51 -15.82 2.33
C LYS A 211 5.37 -16.06 3.30
N LYS A 212 4.20 -16.53 2.83
CA LYS A 212 2.94 -16.78 3.58
C LYS A 212 2.06 -15.53 3.76
N CYS A 213 2.17 -14.53 2.90
CA CYS A 213 1.61 -13.19 3.14
C CYS A 213 0.09 -13.25 3.23
N SER A 214 -0.43 -12.58 4.25
CA SER A 214 -1.86 -12.49 4.48
C SER A 214 -2.46 -11.31 3.73
N LEU A 215 -1.68 -10.29 3.41
CA LEU A 215 -2.08 -9.15 2.58
C LEU A 215 -1.00 -8.92 1.53
N ILE A 216 -1.37 -8.69 0.27
CA ILE A 216 -0.44 -8.41 -0.83
C ILE A 216 -0.82 -7.07 -1.46
N VAL A 217 0.13 -6.15 -1.44
CA VAL A 217 0.01 -4.79 -1.97
C VAL A 217 0.95 -4.63 -3.16
N CYS A 218 0.41 -4.21 -4.30
CA CYS A 218 1.18 -3.78 -5.46
C CYS A 218 1.35 -2.26 -5.41
N LEU A 219 2.59 -1.78 -5.43
CA LEU A 219 2.92 -0.37 -5.68
C LEU A 219 3.16 -0.24 -7.19
N SER A 220 2.18 0.26 -7.92
CA SER A 220 2.19 0.25 -9.37
C SER A 220 2.34 1.66 -9.93
N HIS A 221 3.32 1.83 -10.80
CA HIS A 221 3.49 3.02 -11.61
C HIS A 221 3.18 2.70 -13.09
N LEU A 222 2.20 1.83 -13.36
CA LEU A 222 1.74 1.47 -14.71
C LEU A 222 0.67 2.41 -15.27
N GLY A 223 -0.02 3.13 -14.39
CA GLY A 223 -1.19 3.92 -14.74
C GLY A 223 -2.50 3.18 -14.55
N PHE A 224 -3.57 3.94 -14.30
CA PHE A 224 -4.89 3.36 -14.07
C PHE A 224 -5.56 2.82 -15.34
N ASP A 225 -5.47 3.57 -16.44
CA ASP A 225 -6.18 3.27 -17.71
C ASP A 225 -5.33 3.69 -18.92
N SER A 226 -4.04 3.31 -18.91
CA SER A 226 -3.16 3.44 -20.08
C SER A 226 -3.54 2.41 -21.15
N GLU A 227 -3.21 2.69 -22.42
CA GLU A 227 -3.52 1.79 -23.56
C GLU A 227 -2.76 0.45 -23.49
N GLU A 228 -1.65 0.43 -22.76
CA GLU A 228 -0.84 -0.77 -22.50
C GLU A 228 -1.33 -1.53 -21.26
N ILE A 229 -0.45 -2.36 -20.69
CA ILE A 229 -0.69 -2.99 -19.40
C ILE A 229 -0.88 -1.92 -18.31
N ASN A 230 -1.98 -2.00 -17.57
CA ASN A 230 -2.39 -1.00 -16.59
C ASN A 230 -2.91 -1.65 -15.30
N ASP A 231 -3.18 -0.83 -14.28
CA ASP A 231 -3.57 -1.30 -12.95
C ASP A 231 -4.88 -2.09 -12.96
N GLN A 232 -5.83 -1.74 -13.84
CA GLN A 232 -7.08 -2.48 -13.95
C GLN A 232 -6.87 -3.88 -14.54
N ILE A 233 -5.98 -4.02 -15.53
CA ILE A 233 -5.62 -5.32 -16.09
C ILE A 233 -4.90 -6.16 -15.04
N ILE A 234 -3.89 -5.60 -14.35
CA ILE A 234 -3.20 -6.30 -13.26
C ILE A 234 -4.18 -6.76 -12.19
N GLY A 235 -5.11 -5.90 -11.76
CA GLY A 235 -6.11 -6.24 -10.75
C GLY A 235 -7.06 -7.35 -11.19
N ARG A 236 -7.43 -7.42 -12.47
CA ARG A 236 -8.31 -8.48 -13.01
C ARG A 236 -7.58 -9.79 -13.23
N GLU A 237 -6.31 -9.74 -13.64
CA GLU A 237 -5.57 -10.91 -14.10
C GLU A 237 -4.83 -11.67 -12.98
N THR A 238 -4.67 -11.03 -11.81
CA THR A 238 -4.05 -11.61 -10.61
C THR A 238 -5.00 -12.55 -9.84
N PHE A 239 -4.48 -13.21 -8.81
CA PHE A 239 -5.21 -14.14 -7.94
C PHE A 239 -5.14 -13.76 -6.46
N PHE A 240 -4.02 -13.19 -6.00
CA PHE A 240 -3.73 -12.99 -4.57
C PHE A 240 -3.45 -11.54 -4.17
N THR A 241 -3.22 -10.67 -5.14
CA THR A 241 -3.08 -9.23 -4.94
C THR A 241 -4.40 -8.66 -4.42
N ASP A 242 -4.33 -7.89 -3.34
CA ASP A 242 -5.51 -7.35 -2.66
C ASP A 242 -5.71 -5.85 -2.94
N ILE A 243 -4.59 -5.12 -3.02
CA ILE A 243 -4.59 -3.67 -3.16
C ILE A 243 -3.53 -3.30 -4.20
N ILE A 244 -3.93 -2.43 -5.12
CA ILE A 244 -3.02 -1.74 -6.04
C ILE A 244 -3.04 -0.26 -5.68
N ILE A 245 -1.87 0.26 -5.31
CA ILE A 245 -1.64 1.67 -5.11
C ILE A 245 -0.96 2.16 -6.39
N GLY A 246 -1.74 2.85 -7.23
CA GLY A 246 -1.38 3.29 -8.57
C GLY A 246 -0.74 4.68 -8.60
N GLY A 247 -0.11 5.00 -9.74
CA GLY A 247 0.51 6.29 -10.08
C GLY A 247 0.46 6.57 -11.58
N HIS A 248 1.38 7.39 -12.10
CA HIS A 248 1.63 7.66 -13.52
C HIS A 248 0.56 8.48 -14.26
N THR A 249 -0.69 8.03 -14.29
CA THR A 249 -1.77 8.69 -15.07
C THR A 249 -2.36 9.92 -14.40
N HIS A 250 -1.89 10.25 -13.19
CA HIS A 250 -2.38 11.36 -12.35
C HIS A 250 -3.89 11.30 -12.07
N THR A 251 -4.48 10.11 -12.15
CA THR A 251 -5.91 9.88 -11.95
C THR A 251 -6.24 10.01 -10.47
N LEU A 252 -7.28 10.76 -10.14
CA LEU A 252 -7.85 10.73 -8.79
C LEU A 252 -8.94 9.65 -8.74
N LEU A 253 -8.76 8.64 -7.89
CA LEU A 253 -9.75 7.59 -7.65
C LEU A 253 -10.40 7.82 -6.29
N ASP A 254 -11.52 8.53 -6.29
CA ASP A 254 -12.32 8.80 -5.09
C ASP A 254 -13.83 8.64 -5.40
N PRO A 255 -14.47 7.53 -4.99
CA PRO A 255 -13.89 6.41 -4.23
C PRO A 255 -12.92 5.55 -5.07
N PRO A 256 -12.17 4.62 -4.45
CA PRO A 256 -11.30 3.70 -5.17
C PRO A 256 -12.10 2.78 -6.08
N VAL A 257 -11.44 2.30 -7.13
CA VAL A 257 -12.05 1.34 -8.06
C VAL A 257 -11.84 -0.06 -7.54
N LYS A 258 -12.89 -0.89 -7.58
CA LYS A 258 -12.80 -2.32 -7.27
C LYS A 258 -12.97 -3.14 -8.52
N VAL A 259 -12.08 -4.11 -8.71
CA VAL A 259 -12.20 -5.12 -9.77
C VAL A 259 -12.22 -6.51 -9.17
N LYS A 260 -12.79 -7.47 -9.89
CA LYS A 260 -12.71 -8.89 -9.54
C LYS A 260 -11.46 -9.50 -10.17
N ASN A 261 -10.64 -10.13 -9.36
CA ASN A 261 -9.50 -10.89 -9.84
C ASN A 261 -9.92 -12.29 -10.34
N LYS A 262 -8.97 -13.11 -10.80
CA LYS A 262 -9.27 -14.47 -11.30
C LYS A 262 -9.76 -15.45 -10.23
N SER A 263 -9.62 -15.11 -8.96
CA SER A 263 -10.21 -15.83 -7.83
C SER A 263 -11.57 -15.27 -7.39
N PHE A 264 -12.14 -14.31 -8.14
CA PHE A 264 -13.40 -13.61 -7.83
C PHE A 264 -13.39 -12.81 -6.51
N GLU A 265 -12.20 -12.54 -5.98
CA GLU A 265 -12.00 -11.65 -4.83
C GLU A 265 -11.89 -10.19 -5.30
N ASP A 266 -12.23 -9.25 -4.42
CA ASP A 266 -12.10 -7.82 -4.69
C ASP A 266 -10.64 -7.39 -4.64
N VAL A 267 -10.17 -6.68 -5.67
CA VAL A 267 -8.92 -5.93 -5.67
C VAL A 267 -9.26 -4.45 -5.66
N THR A 268 -8.72 -3.73 -4.66
CA THR A 268 -8.94 -2.29 -4.53
C THR A 268 -7.81 -1.52 -5.18
N ILE A 269 -8.14 -0.68 -6.17
CA ILE A 269 -7.20 0.16 -6.93
C ILE A 269 -7.38 1.61 -6.50
N CYS A 270 -6.31 2.22 -6.00
CA CYS A 270 -6.32 3.58 -5.43
C CYS A 270 -5.27 4.45 -6.08
N GLN A 271 -5.58 5.74 -6.30
CA GLN A 271 -4.64 6.76 -6.77
C GLN A 271 -5.08 8.14 -6.26
N THR A 272 -4.12 8.98 -5.87
CA THR A 272 -4.34 10.26 -5.19
C THR A 272 -4.21 11.49 -6.10
N GLY A 273 -4.17 11.28 -7.41
CA GLY A 273 -3.97 12.35 -8.40
C GLY A 273 -2.50 12.75 -8.52
N TYR A 274 -2.22 14.05 -8.51
CA TYR A 274 -0.89 14.62 -8.80
C TYR A 274 -0.48 15.69 -7.79
N GLY A 275 0.83 15.87 -7.63
CA GLY A 275 1.46 17.00 -6.98
C GLY A 275 1.42 16.93 -5.46
N GLY A 276 1.21 15.75 -4.88
CA GLY A 276 1.26 15.55 -3.44
C GLY A 276 0.30 16.44 -2.66
N VAL A 277 -0.87 16.75 -3.25
CA VAL A 277 -1.93 17.57 -2.65
C VAL A 277 -2.94 16.75 -1.83
N ARG A 278 -2.86 15.43 -1.91
CA ARG A 278 -3.75 14.49 -1.25
C ARG A 278 -2.97 13.39 -0.54
N LEU A 279 -3.58 12.81 0.49
CA LEU A 279 -3.11 11.60 1.16
C LEU A 279 -4.27 10.59 1.14
N GLY A 280 -4.06 9.46 0.48
CA GLY A 280 -5.01 8.36 0.47
C GLY A 280 -4.93 7.56 1.77
N ARG A 281 -6.07 7.10 2.26
CA ARG A 281 -6.19 6.29 3.49
C ARG A 281 -7.15 5.14 3.25
N ILE A 282 -6.68 3.92 3.53
CA ILE A 282 -7.45 2.69 3.49
C ILE A 282 -7.45 2.08 4.90
N ASP A 283 -8.63 1.85 5.48
CA ASP A 283 -8.80 1.16 6.75
C ASP A 283 -9.27 -0.29 6.50
N LEU A 284 -8.51 -1.25 7.02
CA LEU A 284 -8.75 -2.68 6.82
C LEU A 284 -8.86 -3.40 8.15
N TRP A 285 -9.71 -4.43 8.20
CA TRP A 285 -9.75 -5.40 9.30
C TRP A 285 -9.34 -6.79 8.83
N MET A 286 -8.36 -7.35 9.52
CA MET A 286 -7.83 -8.68 9.28
C MET A 286 -8.36 -9.67 10.33
N GLY A 287 -9.06 -10.72 9.91
CA GLY A 287 -9.48 -11.81 10.80
C GLY A 287 -8.31 -12.73 11.16
N LYS A 288 -8.08 -13.00 12.46
CA LYS A 288 -6.93 -13.80 12.93
C LYS A 288 -6.89 -15.26 12.46
N ARG A 289 -8.02 -15.88 12.11
CA ARG A 289 -8.11 -17.32 11.79
C ARG A 289 -8.63 -17.62 10.39
N SER A 290 -9.60 -16.84 9.92
CA SER A 290 -10.25 -17.06 8.63
C SER A 290 -9.43 -16.56 7.42
N GLY A 291 -8.40 -15.73 7.63
CA GLY A 291 -7.65 -15.09 6.54
C GLY A 291 -8.50 -14.10 5.71
N LYS A 292 -9.76 -13.89 6.09
CA LYS A 292 -10.68 -12.95 5.44
C LYS A 292 -10.26 -11.52 5.74
N LYS A 293 -10.35 -10.69 4.72
CA LYS A 293 -9.95 -9.28 4.71
C LYS A 293 -11.20 -8.48 4.41
N PHE A 294 -11.40 -7.42 5.15
CA PHE A 294 -12.51 -6.52 4.91
C PHE A 294 -11.98 -5.10 4.86
N VAL A 295 -12.18 -4.43 3.73
CA VAL A 295 -11.99 -2.98 3.62
C VAL A 295 -13.19 -2.33 4.29
N GLU A 296 -12.95 -1.59 5.38
CA GLU A 296 -14.00 -0.87 6.11
C GLU A 296 -14.32 0.47 5.45
N GLY A 297 -13.27 1.20 5.05
CA GLY A 297 -13.43 2.53 4.48
C GLY A 297 -12.20 2.97 3.69
N TYR A 298 -12.45 3.90 2.78
CA TYR A 298 -11.42 4.67 2.10
C TYR A 298 -11.73 6.15 2.24
N THR A 299 -10.70 6.95 2.47
CA THR A 299 -10.82 8.41 2.45
C THR A 299 -9.63 9.01 1.70
N THR A 300 -9.92 10.01 0.87
CA THR A 300 -8.88 10.87 0.29
C THR A 300 -8.85 12.19 1.04
N ASN A 301 -7.73 12.50 1.68
CA ASN A 301 -7.59 13.71 2.48
C ASN A 301 -6.83 14.78 1.70
N PHE A 302 -7.47 15.93 1.47
CA PHE A 302 -6.79 17.07 0.88
C PHE A 302 -5.83 17.72 1.89
N LEU A 303 -4.62 18.03 1.45
CA LEU A 303 -3.58 18.71 2.23
C LEU A 303 -3.75 20.23 2.11
N ASN A 304 -4.78 20.77 2.77
CA ASN A 304 -5.07 22.20 2.85
C ASN A 304 -4.38 22.87 4.06
N LYS A 305 -4.63 24.17 4.26
CA LYS A 305 -4.23 24.84 5.51
C LYS A 305 -5.05 24.26 6.67
N GLN A 306 -4.38 23.61 7.61
CA GLN A 306 -4.80 23.60 9.02
C GLN A 306 -4.53 24.98 9.62
#